data_AF-A0A933YIQ7-F1
#
_entry.id   AF-A0A933YIQ7-F1
#
_cell.length_a   1.000
_cell.length_b   1.000
_cell.length_c   1.000
_cell.angle_alpha   90.00
_cell.angle_beta   90.00
_cell.angle_gamma   90.00
#
_symmetry.space_group_name_H-M   'P 1'
#
loop_
_entity.id
_entity.type
_entity.pdbx_description
1 polymer ?
#
loop_
_entity_poly.entity_id
_entity_poly.type
_entity_poly.pdbx_seq_one_letter_code
_entity_poly.pdbx_strand_id
1 'polypeptide(L)'
;MRKTLSAITFSILLAPSLVLAYPFGGQIGQIIFCYNNAIYTAVGPPRGGPFIWTPSTKTYQFGPPTHTGQWLLGLAAPPYYCLVSREPIIVWSGILMTMVGSSGPAAPGRPGGGPITIPPNPFPNPNPNPNPNPNPNQSIGHVVVSEVYYQADSAHGSDKDHEWIELYNGAATTADLSHWSVKSAQTSQTLPNGTTLAPASYMVLAGADIRSIWTIPSGAKFLLFPSAFPGFAAAGDHVYLENNSGVRIDAVSYGSDTGAFSPSVSQVTLGHAIIRKTLSTDTDSSSDWTDTSAPTPGR
;
A
#
# COMPACT_ATOMS: atom_id res chain seq x y z
N MET A 1 16.24 -57.99 -53.04
CA MET A 1 16.32 -56.55 -52.73
C MET A 1 14.96 -56.05 -52.26
N ARG A 2 14.74 -55.96 -50.95
CA ARG A 2 13.60 -55.24 -50.35
C ARG A 2 14.17 -54.29 -49.32
N LYS A 3 14.09 -52.99 -49.60
CA LYS A 3 14.50 -51.92 -48.69
C LYS A 3 13.40 -51.77 -47.64
N THR A 4 13.69 -52.12 -46.39
CA THR A 4 12.82 -51.82 -45.25
C THR A 4 13.07 -50.36 -44.85
N LEU A 5 12.09 -49.49 -45.11
CA LEU A 5 12.02 -48.17 -44.50
C LEU A 5 11.75 -48.37 -43.00
N SER A 6 12.74 -48.02 -42.16
CA SER A 6 12.54 -47.93 -40.72
C SER A 6 11.78 -46.63 -40.44
N ALA A 7 10.48 -46.73 -40.20
CA ALA A 7 9.69 -45.62 -39.69
C ALA A 7 10.11 -45.38 -38.24
N ILE A 8 10.81 -44.28 -37.99
CA ILE A 8 11.04 -43.76 -36.64
C ILE A 8 9.70 -43.21 -36.17
N THR A 9 8.89 -44.07 -35.56
CA THR A 9 7.75 -43.65 -34.75
C THR A 9 8.31 -42.93 -33.53
N PHE A 10 8.27 -41.60 -33.58
CA PHE A 10 8.44 -40.76 -32.39
C PHE A 10 7.17 -40.95 -31.55
N SER A 11 7.11 -42.05 -30.81
CA SER A 11 6.10 -42.28 -29.77
C SER A 11 6.33 -41.22 -28.70
N ILE A 12 5.72 -40.05 -28.87
CA ILE A 12 5.46 -39.14 -27.77
C ILE A 12 4.60 -39.94 -26.81
N LEU A 13 5.22 -40.46 -25.75
CA LEU A 13 4.54 -41.05 -24.62
C LEU A 13 3.50 -40.03 -24.15
N LEU A 14 2.23 -40.27 -24.51
CA LEU A 14 1.08 -39.84 -23.73
C LEU A 14 1.10 -40.65 -22.43
N ALA A 15 2.13 -40.45 -21.63
CA ALA A 15 1.97 -40.66 -20.20
C ALA A 15 0.90 -39.63 -19.80
N PRO A 16 -0.21 -40.04 -19.15
CA PRO A 16 -1.07 -39.08 -18.50
C PRO A 16 -0.14 -38.31 -17.56
N SER A 17 0.07 -37.02 -17.86
CA SER A 17 0.73 -36.14 -16.92
C SER A 17 -0.20 -36.18 -15.72
N LEU A 18 0.20 -36.89 -14.68
CA LEU A 18 -0.44 -36.74 -13.38
C LEU A 18 -0.30 -35.25 -13.09
N VAL A 19 -1.37 -34.49 -13.31
CA VAL A 19 -1.45 -33.08 -12.93
C VAL A 19 -1.60 -33.10 -11.42
N LEU A 20 -0.47 -33.36 -10.76
CA LEU A 20 -0.38 -33.28 -9.32
C LEU A 20 -0.55 -31.81 -8.99
N ALA A 21 -1.62 -31.51 -8.27
CA ALA A 21 -1.79 -30.19 -7.69
C ALA A 21 -0.53 -29.85 -6.91
N TYR A 22 0.14 -28.76 -7.29
CA TYR A 22 1.38 -28.34 -6.65
C TYR A 22 1.14 -27.08 -5.83
N PRO A 23 1.82 -26.92 -4.70
CA PRO A 23 1.65 -25.73 -3.89
C PRO A 23 2.35 -24.54 -4.55
N PHE A 24 1.66 -23.40 -4.55
CA PHE A 24 2.19 -22.11 -4.97
C PHE A 24 2.01 -21.09 -3.85
N GLY A 25 2.80 -20.03 -3.89
CA GLY A 25 2.59 -18.92 -2.98
C GLY A 25 3.65 -17.84 -3.11
N GLY A 26 3.24 -16.64 -2.70
CA GLY A 26 4.01 -15.42 -2.83
C GLY A 26 3.10 -14.20 -2.82
N GLN A 27 3.70 -13.03 -2.97
CA GLN A 27 2.97 -11.76 -3.00
C GLN A 27 2.44 -11.46 -4.41
N ILE A 28 1.21 -10.98 -4.54
CA ILE A 28 0.64 -10.54 -5.81
C ILE A 28 1.38 -9.28 -6.28
N GLY A 29 2.13 -9.36 -7.37
CA GLY A 29 2.73 -8.19 -8.04
C GLY A 29 1.80 -7.51 -9.03
N GLN A 30 0.84 -8.24 -9.60
CA GLN A 30 -0.15 -7.71 -10.53
C GLN A 30 -1.47 -8.47 -10.39
N ILE A 31 -2.59 -7.76 -10.50
CA ILE A 31 -3.93 -8.34 -10.50
C ILE A 31 -4.76 -7.76 -11.66
N ILE A 32 -5.56 -8.59 -12.33
CA ILE A 32 -6.52 -8.18 -13.35
C ILE A 32 -7.83 -8.93 -13.14
N PHE A 33 -8.94 -8.19 -13.10
CA PHE A 33 -10.29 -8.75 -13.08
C PHE A 33 -10.77 -8.97 -14.52
N CYS A 34 -11.07 -10.22 -14.85
CA CYS A 34 -11.33 -10.66 -16.21
C CYS A 34 -12.83 -10.64 -16.54
N TYR A 35 -13.17 -10.43 -17.81
CA TYR A 35 -14.56 -10.42 -18.31
C TYR A 35 -15.29 -11.77 -18.20
N ASN A 36 -14.58 -12.87 -17.99
CA ASN A 36 -15.14 -14.21 -17.75
C ASN A 36 -15.31 -14.53 -16.25
N ASN A 37 -15.39 -13.50 -15.40
CA ASN A 37 -15.53 -13.61 -13.94
C ASN A 37 -14.36 -14.36 -13.27
N ALA A 38 -13.19 -14.31 -13.88
CA ALA A 38 -11.93 -14.83 -13.35
C ALA A 38 -11.05 -13.68 -12.85
N ILE A 39 -10.01 -13.99 -12.10
CA ILE A 39 -9.03 -13.01 -11.62
C ILE A 39 -7.64 -13.54 -11.93
N TYR A 40 -6.90 -12.82 -12.75
CA TYR A 40 -5.49 -13.10 -13.03
C TYR A 40 -4.62 -12.46 -11.97
N THR A 41 -3.62 -13.19 -11.48
CA THR A 41 -2.64 -12.71 -10.51
C THR A 41 -1.24 -13.15 -10.93
N ALA A 42 -0.30 -12.20 -10.99
CA ALA A 42 1.12 -12.52 -11.08
C ALA A 42 1.67 -12.61 -9.65
N VAL A 43 1.96 -13.82 -9.18
CA VAL A 43 2.44 -14.08 -7.83
C VAL A 43 3.96 -14.15 -7.83
N GLY A 44 4.63 -13.47 -6.90
CA GLY A 44 6.08 -13.44 -6.74
C GLY A 44 6.67 -14.67 -6.03
N PRO A 45 7.97 -14.67 -5.73
CA PRO A 45 8.63 -15.73 -4.94
C PRO A 45 7.95 -15.98 -3.58
N PRO A 46 8.11 -17.17 -2.94
CA PRO A 46 9.07 -18.24 -3.25
C PRO A 46 8.62 -19.27 -4.30
N ARG A 47 7.31 -19.41 -4.60
CA ARG A 47 6.78 -20.26 -5.68
C ARG A 47 5.72 -19.50 -6.47
N GLY A 48 6.20 -18.52 -7.22
CA GLY A 48 5.41 -17.59 -8.00
C GLY A 48 5.04 -18.06 -9.40
N GLY A 49 4.37 -17.19 -10.14
CA GLY A 49 3.88 -17.43 -11.49
C GLY A 49 2.53 -16.78 -11.78
N PRO A 50 2.03 -16.92 -13.01
CA PRO A 50 0.69 -16.47 -13.40
C PRO A 50 -0.36 -17.46 -12.89
N PHE A 51 -1.17 -17.04 -11.92
CA PHE A 51 -2.26 -17.83 -11.37
C PHE A 51 -3.61 -17.19 -11.61
N ILE A 52 -4.63 -18.03 -11.82
CA ILE A 52 -5.99 -17.58 -12.10
C ILE A 52 -6.93 -18.14 -11.04
N TRP A 53 -7.64 -17.23 -10.38
CA TRP A 53 -8.75 -17.54 -9.51
C TRP A 53 -10.06 -17.55 -10.32
N THR A 54 -10.96 -18.47 -10.00
CA THR A 54 -12.32 -18.54 -10.54
C THR A 54 -13.34 -18.69 -9.41
N PRO A 55 -14.65 -18.48 -9.65
CA PRO A 55 -15.68 -18.68 -8.63
C PRO A 55 -15.77 -20.13 -8.12
N SER A 56 -15.18 -21.10 -8.86
CA SER A 56 -15.07 -22.49 -8.44
C SER A 56 -13.82 -22.78 -7.57
N THR A 57 -12.89 -21.83 -7.43
CA THR A 57 -11.74 -21.94 -6.54
C THR A 57 -12.20 -21.99 -5.09
N LYS A 58 -11.79 -23.03 -4.35
CA LYS A 58 -12.04 -23.09 -2.90
C LYS A 58 -11.26 -21.98 -2.20
N THR A 59 -11.99 -20.99 -1.72
CA THR A 59 -11.40 -19.76 -1.21
C THR A 59 -11.56 -19.72 0.30
N TYR A 60 -10.46 -19.52 1.01
CA TYR A 60 -10.46 -19.50 2.47
C TYR A 60 -10.63 -18.08 3.03
N GLN A 61 -10.33 -17.90 4.32
CA GLN A 61 -10.82 -16.86 5.23
C GLN A 61 -10.91 -15.41 4.69
N PHE A 62 -10.06 -14.99 3.76
CA PHE A 62 -10.00 -13.60 3.29
C PHE A 62 -10.48 -13.39 1.85
N GLY A 63 -11.14 -14.39 1.26
CA GLY A 63 -11.82 -14.23 -0.03
C GLY A 63 -10.88 -14.25 -1.24
N PRO A 64 -11.41 -13.98 -2.45
CA PRO A 64 -10.62 -14.01 -3.67
C PRO A 64 -9.46 -13.03 -3.63
N PRO A 65 -8.43 -13.22 -4.49
CA PRO A 65 -7.44 -12.16 -4.72
C PRO A 65 -8.15 -10.87 -5.12
N THR A 66 -7.84 -9.77 -4.43
CA THR A 66 -8.57 -8.50 -4.60
C THR A 66 -7.65 -7.31 -4.86
N HIS A 67 -6.36 -7.40 -4.52
CA HIS A 67 -5.40 -6.33 -4.79
C HIS A 67 -3.96 -6.85 -4.90
N THR A 68 -3.07 -6.03 -5.46
CA THR A 68 -1.62 -6.26 -5.39
C THR A 68 -1.13 -6.17 -3.95
N GLY A 69 -0.02 -6.83 -3.63
CA GLY A 69 0.53 -6.87 -2.27
C GLY A 69 -0.08 -7.93 -1.36
N GLN A 70 -1.24 -8.52 -1.69
CA GLN A 70 -1.76 -9.68 -0.95
C GLN A 70 -0.82 -10.86 -1.09
N TRP A 71 -0.66 -11.62 -0.01
CA TRP A 71 0.01 -12.90 -0.07
C TRP A 71 -0.99 -13.99 -0.41
N LEU A 72 -0.67 -14.78 -1.41
CA LEU A 72 -1.43 -15.97 -1.74
C LEU A 72 -0.65 -17.21 -1.34
N LEU A 73 -1.36 -18.21 -0.85
CA LEU A 73 -0.88 -19.57 -0.67
C LEU A 73 -1.99 -20.52 -1.11
N GLY A 74 -1.68 -21.48 -1.96
CA GLY A 74 -2.72 -22.37 -2.48
C GLY A 74 -2.19 -23.60 -3.20
N LEU A 75 -3.13 -24.37 -3.77
CA LEU A 75 -2.81 -25.48 -4.66
C LEU A 75 -3.24 -25.15 -6.09
N ALA A 76 -2.30 -25.30 -7.01
CA ALA A 76 -2.49 -25.09 -8.43
C ALA A 76 -3.12 -26.33 -9.10
N ALA A 77 -3.79 -26.12 -10.25
CA ALA A 77 -4.49 -27.12 -11.05
C ALA A 77 -4.05 -27.08 -12.52
N PRO A 78 -4.72 -27.79 -13.44
CA PRO A 78 -4.55 -27.57 -14.88
C PRO A 78 -4.67 -26.08 -15.29
N PRO A 79 -4.05 -25.67 -16.40
CA PRO A 79 -4.11 -24.29 -16.91
C PRO A 79 -5.53 -23.77 -17.12
N TYR A 80 -5.69 -22.44 -17.00
CA TYR A 80 -6.92 -21.69 -17.27
C TYR A 80 -6.61 -20.38 -17.99
N TYR A 81 -7.63 -19.57 -18.28
CA TYR A 81 -7.49 -18.29 -18.98
C TYR A 81 -8.31 -17.16 -18.40
N CYS A 82 -7.78 -15.95 -18.55
CA CYS A 82 -8.39 -14.68 -18.18
C CYS A 82 -8.71 -13.91 -19.47
N LEU A 83 -9.99 -13.57 -19.68
CA LEU A 83 -10.40 -12.70 -20.79
C LEU A 83 -10.23 -11.23 -20.38
N VAL A 84 -9.16 -10.59 -20.79
CA VAL A 84 -8.78 -9.23 -20.38
C VAL A 84 -9.53 -8.16 -21.20
N SER A 85 -9.81 -8.42 -22.47
CA SER A 85 -10.59 -7.52 -23.34
C SER A 85 -11.46 -8.33 -24.31
N ARG A 86 -12.62 -7.79 -24.68
CA ARG A 86 -13.53 -8.37 -25.69
C ARG A 86 -13.38 -7.73 -27.07
N GLU A 87 -12.87 -6.50 -27.14
CA GLU A 87 -12.68 -5.76 -28.39
C GLU A 87 -11.45 -4.84 -28.29
N PRO A 88 -10.28 -5.21 -28.86
CA PRO A 88 -9.97 -6.52 -29.44
C PRO A 88 -9.99 -7.64 -28.37
N ILE A 89 -10.17 -8.90 -28.78
CA ILE A 89 -10.14 -10.05 -27.87
C ILE A 89 -8.70 -10.24 -27.36
N ILE A 90 -8.48 -10.03 -26.06
CA ILE A 90 -7.18 -10.24 -25.39
C ILE A 90 -7.36 -11.29 -24.30
N VAL A 91 -6.59 -12.38 -24.39
CA VAL A 91 -6.64 -13.50 -23.44
C VAL A 91 -5.27 -13.71 -22.81
N TRP A 92 -5.25 -13.78 -21.48
CA TRP A 92 -4.05 -14.08 -20.71
C TRP A 92 -4.17 -15.50 -20.14
N SER A 93 -3.15 -16.33 -20.36
CA SER A 93 -3.11 -17.69 -19.81
C SER A 93 -2.47 -17.70 -18.41
N GLY A 94 -2.87 -18.67 -17.60
CA GLY A 94 -2.32 -18.87 -16.26
C GLY A 94 -2.68 -20.23 -15.71
N ILE A 95 -2.27 -20.51 -14.49
CA ILE A 95 -2.53 -21.78 -13.82
C ILE A 95 -3.71 -21.62 -12.87
N LEU A 96 -4.71 -22.50 -12.96
CA LEU A 96 -5.90 -22.42 -12.11
C LEU A 96 -5.54 -22.62 -10.65
N MET A 97 -6.13 -21.83 -9.77
CA MET A 97 -6.15 -22.10 -8.34
C MET A 97 -7.27 -23.09 -8.02
N THR A 98 -6.95 -24.29 -7.53
CA THR A 98 -7.98 -25.20 -6.97
C THR A 98 -8.47 -24.71 -5.61
N MET A 99 -7.53 -24.20 -4.82
CA MET A 99 -7.80 -23.64 -3.50
C MET A 99 -6.76 -22.59 -3.16
N VAL A 100 -7.19 -21.50 -2.52
CA VAL A 100 -6.31 -20.38 -2.17
C VAL A 100 -6.71 -19.78 -0.82
N GLY A 101 -5.71 -19.57 0.02
CA GLY A 101 -5.76 -18.60 1.11
C GLY A 101 -5.10 -17.31 0.62
N SER A 102 -5.86 -16.21 0.67
CA SER A 102 -5.32 -14.86 0.58
C SER A 102 -4.99 -14.35 1.97
N SER A 103 -4.00 -13.47 2.09
CA SER A 103 -3.81 -12.69 3.31
C SER A 103 -4.99 -11.75 3.48
N GLY A 104 -5.45 -11.62 4.71
CA GLY A 104 -6.37 -10.55 5.07
C GLY A 104 -5.74 -9.18 4.94
N PRO A 105 -6.53 -8.13 5.20
CA PRO A 105 -5.96 -6.82 5.50
C PRO A 105 -4.93 -6.95 6.61
N ALA A 106 -3.85 -6.16 6.55
CA ALA A 106 -2.85 -6.11 7.62
C ALA A 106 -3.56 -5.92 8.95
N ALA A 107 -3.29 -6.78 9.93
CA ALA A 107 -4.12 -6.81 11.10
C ALA A 107 -3.47 -5.86 12.19
N PRO A 108 -4.23 -5.03 12.95
CA PRO A 108 -3.72 -3.95 13.87
C PRO A 108 -3.23 -4.19 15.37
N GLY A 109 -2.18 -3.51 15.90
CA GLY A 109 -1.67 -3.46 17.33
C GLY A 109 -2.44 -4.06 18.56
N ARG A 110 -1.85 -4.97 19.38
CA ARG A 110 -2.36 -5.31 20.75
C ARG A 110 -1.68 -4.42 21.81
N PRO A 111 -2.40 -3.70 22.71
CA PRO A 111 -1.79 -2.92 23.79
C PRO A 111 -1.41 -3.79 25.00
N GLY A 112 -0.27 -3.49 25.63
CA GLY A 112 0.42 -4.32 26.62
C GLY A 112 -0.11 -4.34 28.05
N GLY A 113 0.46 -5.22 28.87
CA GLY A 113 0.30 -5.24 30.32
C GLY A 113 1.62 -5.58 31.02
N GLY A 114 2.15 -4.62 31.78
CA GLY A 114 2.98 -4.75 33.00
C GLY A 114 4.35 -5.47 32.94
N PRO A 115 5.37 -4.99 33.70
CA PRO A 115 6.66 -5.67 33.79
C PRO A 115 6.54 -6.93 34.66
N ILE A 116 6.78 -8.10 34.07
CA ILE A 116 6.97 -9.35 34.80
C ILE A 116 8.48 -9.55 34.97
N THR A 117 8.97 -9.69 36.20
CA THR A 117 10.34 -10.11 36.48
C THR A 117 10.51 -11.57 36.03
N ILE A 118 11.28 -11.80 34.96
CA ILE A 118 11.55 -13.14 34.42
C ILE A 118 12.93 -13.59 34.93
N PRO A 119 13.08 -14.78 35.57
CA PRO A 119 14.39 -15.37 35.82
C PRO A 119 15.08 -15.74 34.49
N PRO A 120 16.42 -15.87 34.45
CA PRO A 120 17.13 -16.12 33.20
C PRO A 120 16.77 -17.52 32.67
N ASN A 121 16.10 -17.59 31.52
CA ASN A 121 15.82 -18.85 30.82
C ASN A 121 16.98 -19.15 29.82
N PRO A 122 17.55 -20.38 29.78
CA PRO A 122 18.79 -20.66 29.06
C PRO A 122 18.64 -20.96 27.56
N PHE A 123 17.53 -20.59 26.90
CA PHE A 123 17.31 -20.93 25.48
C PHE A 123 16.87 -19.72 24.65
N PRO A 124 17.52 -19.43 23.49
CA PRO A 124 17.06 -18.39 22.58
C PRO A 124 15.82 -18.87 21.80
N ASN A 125 14.73 -18.11 21.82
CA ASN A 125 13.56 -18.35 20.96
C ASN A 125 13.70 -17.57 19.64
N PRO A 126 13.63 -18.21 18.45
CA PRO A 126 13.74 -17.55 17.15
C PRO A 126 12.36 -17.30 16.52
N ASN A 127 11.62 -16.26 16.93
CA ASN A 127 10.50 -15.75 16.10
C ASN A 127 10.05 -14.33 16.50
N PRO A 128 10.20 -13.30 15.65
CA PRO A 128 9.50 -12.03 15.77
C PRO A 128 8.14 -12.12 15.05
N ASN A 129 7.06 -12.04 15.81
CA ASN A 129 5.67 -12.00 15.34
C ASN A 129 5.34 -10.65 14.65
N PRO A 130 4.91 -10.61 13.36
CA PRO A 130 4.44 -9.40 12.70
C PRO A 130 2.94 -9.51 12.41
N ASN A 131 2.11 -9.44 13.45
CA ASN A 131 0.69 -9.16 13.29
C ASN A 131 0.10 -8.61 14.57
N PRO A 132 -0.74 -7.58 14.47
CA PRO A 132 -1.85 -7.53 15.42
C PRO A 132 -3.24 -7.51 14.69
N ASN A 133 -4.42 -7.11 15.18
CA ASN A 133 -5.81 -7.21 14.63
C ASN A 133 -6.64 -5.92 14.87
N PRO A 134 -7.74 -5.52 14.16
CA PRO A 134 -8.35 -4.21 14.36
C PRO A 134 -8.85 -4.07 15.78
N ASN A 135 -8.13 -3.26 16.56
CA ASN A 135 -8.59 -2.79 17.84
C ASN A 135 -9.43 -1.55 17.53
N PRO A 136 -10.66 -1.41 18.03
CA PRO A 136 -11.36 -0.12 17.99
C PRO A 136 -10.70 0.95 18.88
N ASN A 137 -9.42 0.78 19.22
CA ASN A 137 -8.56 1.69 19.96
C ASN A 137 -7.08 1.40 19.64
N GLN A 138 -6.72 1.43 18.35
CA GLN A 138 -5.32 1.45 17.92
C GLN A 138 -4.73 2.81 18.27
N SER A 139 -3.43 2.88 18.53
CA SER A 139 -2.65 4.12 18.56
C SER A 139 -1.75 4.08 17.35
N ILE A 140 -1.69 5.16 16.56
CA ILE A 140 -0.73 5.28 15.46
C ILE A 140 0.65 5.11 16.09
N GLY A 141 1.38 4.06 15.69
CA GLY A 141 2.66 3.67 16.29
C GLY A 141 3.87 4.03 15.42
N HIS A 142 3.66 4.81 14.38
CA HIS A 142 4.64 5.18 13.35
C HIS A 142 4.37 6.62 12.88
N VAL A 143 5.13 7.10 11.90
CA VAL A 143 4.90 8.42 11.31
C VAL A 143 3.86 8.30 10.20
N VAL A 144 2.85 9.15 10.25
CA VAL A 144 1.75 9.21 9.28
C VAL A 144 1.67 10.58 8.64
N VAL A 145 1.05 10.67 7.48
CA VAL A 145 0.51 11.90 6.91
C VAL A 145 -0.74 12.26 7.71
N SER A 146 -0.77 13.41 8.37
CA SER A 146 -1.91 13.84 9.21
C SER A 146 -2.86 14.78 8.49
N GLU A 147 -2.33 15.61 7.59
CA GLU A 147 -3.11 16.61 6.86
C GLU A 147 -2.46 16.90 5.50
N VAL A 148 -3.29 17.13 4.48
CA VAL A 148 -2.85 17.52 3.13
C VAL A 148 -3.67 18.71 2.65
N TYR A 149 -2.99 19.83 2.45
CA TYR A 149 -3.53 21.04 1.86
C TYR A 149 -3.09 21.16 0.42
N TYR A 150 -3.95 20.73 -0.51
CA TYR A 150 -3.60 20.54 -1.92
C TYR A 150 -4.27 21.53 -2.88
N GLN A 151 -5.04 22.50 -2.37
CA GLN A 151 -5.75 23.45 -3.21
C GLN A 151 -6.03 24.75 -2.46
N ALA A 152 -5.07 25.69 -2.54
CA ALA A 152 -5.16 26.98 -1.87
C ALA A 152 -6.29 27.85 -2.41
N ASP A 153 -7.05 28.50 -1.52
CA ASP A 153 -7.95 29.59 -1.90
C ASP A 153 -7.23 30.93 -1.96
N SER A 154 -7.91 31.96 -2.45
CA SER A 154 -7.33 33.31 -2.59
C SER A 154 -6.93 33.98 -1.27
N ALA A 155 -7.43 33.51 -0.13
CA ALA A 155 -7.05 34.03 1.19
C ALA A 155 -5.74 33.39 1.69
N HIS A 156 -5.45 32.16 1.25
CA HIS A 156 -4.28 31.39 1.64
C HIS A 156 -3.24 31.25 0.52
N GLY A 157 -3.39 32.03 -0.56
CA GLY A 157 -2.43 32.17 -1.65
C GLY A 157 -3.06 31.97 -3.01
N SER A 158 -2.23 31.76 -4.02
CA SER A 158 -2.67 31.29 -5.33
C SER A 158 -1.52 30.48 -5.90
N ASP A 159 -1.82 29.42 -6.64
CA ASP A 159 -0.85 28.46 -7.21
C ASP A 159 -0.35 27.37 -6.23
N LYS A 160 0.29 26.36 -6.82
CA LYS A 160 0.90 25.15 -6.23
C LYS A 160 1.94 25.41 -5.14
N ASP A 161 2.39 26.65 -5.02
CA ASP A 161 3.44 27.07 -4.10
C ASP A 161 2.96 27.10 -2.63
N HIS A 162 1.64 27.23 -2.40
CA HIS A 162 1.05 27.37 -1.06
C HIS A 162 0.41 26.09 -0.52
N GLU A 163 0.69 24.97 -1.18
CA GLU A 163 0.29 23.64 -0.77
C GLU A 163 1.30 23.05 0.21
N TRP A 164 0.82 22.19 1.09
CA TRP A 164 1.64 21.56 2.11
C TRP A 164 1.10 20.22 2.54
N ILE A 165 2.02 19.40 3.04
CA ILE A 165 1.72 18.14 3.73
C ILE A 165 2.18 18.27 5.17
N GLU A 166 1.39 17.70 6.07
CA GLU A 166 1.80 17.50 7.45
C GLU A 166 2.07 16.02 7.74
N LEU A 167 3.16 15.78 8.45
CA LEU A 167 3.48 14.49 9.06
C LEU A 167 3.31 14.58 10.57
N TYR A 168 2.75 13.52 11.16
CA TYR A 168 2.63 13.34 12.61
C TYR A 168 3.36 12.08 13.05
N ASN A 169 4.17 12.17 14.10
CA ASN A 169 4.76 10.99 14.72
C ASN A 169 3.88 10.47 15.86
N GLY A 170 3.09 9.43 15.58
CA GLY A 170 2.33 8.72 16.62
C GLY A 170 3.16 7.75 17.45
N ALA A 171 4.37 7.40 17.02
CA ALA A 171 5.23 6.49 17.77
C ALA A 171 5.63 7.08 19.14
N ALA A 172 5.84 6.19 20.12
CA ALA A 172 6.28 6.58 21.46
C ALA A 172 7.76 7.04 21.52
N THR A 173 8.48 6.95 20.40
CA THR A 173 9.90 7.31 20.30
C THR A 173 10.15 8.28 19.14
N THR A 174 11.24 9.05 19.24
CA THR A 174 11.68 9.91 18.14
C THR A 174 11.93 9.08 16.89
N ALA A 175 11.27 9.42 15.79
CA ALA A 175 11.46 8.80 14.49
C ALA A 175 12.67 9.44 13.79
N ASP A 176 13.55 8.60 13.25
CA ASP A 176 14.58 9.02 12.31
C ASP A 176 14.03 8.93 10.89
N LEU A 177 13.86 10.09 10.27
CA LEU A 177 13.29 10.27 8.95
C LEU A 177 14.38 10.60 7.91
N SER A 178 15.66 10.41 8.26
CA SER A 178 16.77 10.64 7.35
C SER A 178 16.59 9.84 6.07
N HIS A 179 16.58 10.54 4.94
CA HIS A 179 16.40 9.95 3.60
C HIS A 179 15.05 9.27 3.36
N TRP A 180 14.05 9.51 4.20
CA TRP A 180 12.67 9.18 3.85
C TRP A 180 12.22 10.04 2.69
N SER A 181 11.20 9.60 1.96
CA SER A 181 10.65 10.34 0.83
C SER A 181 9.15 10.54 0.94
N VAL A 182 8.70 11.69 0.46
CA VAL A 182 7.31 12.04 0.26
C VAL A 182 7.08 12.17 -1.23
N LYS A 183 6.17 11.36 -1.77
CA LYS A 183 5.95 11.24 -3.21
C LYS A 183 4.53 11.61 -3.58
N SER A 184 4.39 12.33 -4.68
CA SER A 184 3.13 12.44 -5.42
C SER A 184 3.17 11.58 -6.68
N ALA A 185 2.10 11.58 -7.48
CA ALA A 185 2.09 10.91 -8.77
C ALA A 185 3.18 11.43 -9.73
N GLN A 186 3.69 12.65 -9.54
CA GLN A 186 4.65 13.28 -10.45
C GLN A 186 6.04 13.53 -9.84
N THR A 187 6.18 13.58 -8.52
CA THR A 187 7.48 13.85 -7.89
C THR A 187 7.76 13.05 -6.64
N SER A 188 9.02 13.14 -6.20
CA SER A 188 9.52 12.58 -4.96
C SER A 188 10.42 13.61 -4.29
N GLN A 189 10.13 13.94 -3.05
CA GLN A 189 10.96 14.77 -2.18
C GLN A 189 11.61 13.90 -1.12
N THR A 190 12.93 14.00 -0.98
CA THR A 190 13.69 13.25 0.04
C THR A 190 14.04 14.16 1.20
N LEU A 191 13.69 13.72 2.40
CA LEU A 191 14.01 14.42 3.64
C LEU A 191 15.54 14.41 3.87
N PRO A 192 16.14 15.54 4.28
CA PRO A 192 17.57 15.63 4.53
C PRO A 192 18.09 14.62 5.56
N ASN A 193 19.38 14.31 5.49
CA ASN A 193 20.04 13.53 6.53
C ASN A 193 19.94 14.23 7.91
N GLY A 194 19.72 13.47 8.97
CA GLY A 194 19.53 13.97 10.34
C GLY A 194 18.11 14.48 10.63
N THR A 195 17.18 14.31 9.69
CA THR A 195 15.78 14.69 9.91
C THR A 195 15.17 13.76 10.95
N THR A 196 14.72 14.32 12.07
CA THR A 196 14.10 13.58 13.17
C THR A 196 12.76 14.20 13.54
N LEU A 197 11.82 13.40 14.03
CA LEU A 197 10.53 13.87 14.53
C LEU A 197 10.24 13.26 15.90
N ALA A 198 10.10 14.09 16.93
CA ALA A 198 9.84 13.62 18.29
C ALA A 198 8.45 12.97 18.41
N PRO A 199 8.17 12.15 19.44
CA PRO A 199 6.83 11.64 19.70
C PRO A 199 5.80 12.75 19.80
N ALA A 200 4.57 12.48 19.34
CA ALA A 200 3.45 13.41 19.39
C ALA A 200 3.78 14.81 18.81
N SER A 201 4.67 14.87 17.83
CA SER A 201 5.13 16.09 17.20
C SER A 201 4.84 16.07 15.70
N TYR A 202 4.70 17.27 15.14
CA TYR A 202 4.33 17.48 13.75
C TYR A 202 5.47 18.05 12.92
N MET A 203 5.47 17.75 11.64
CA MET A 203 6.37 18.31 10.65
C MET A 203 5.59 18.74 9.42
N VAL A 204 5.66 20.02 9.09
CA VAL A 204 5.03 20.59 7.90
C VAL A 204 6.06 20.68 6.78
N LEU A 205 5.71 20.15 5.62
CA LEU A 205 6.51 20.15 4.40
C LEU A 205 5.79 21.02 3.36
N ALA A 206 6.47 22.03 2.82
CA ALA A 206 5.85 22.96 1.87
C ALA A 206 6.79 23.32 0.71
N GLY A 207 6.21 23.70 -0.42
CA GLY A 207 6.93 24.20 -1.60
C GLY A 207 7.41 25.65 -1.45
N ALA A 208 6.63 26.49 -0.76
CA ALA A 208 7.00 27.87 -0.41
C ALA A 208 6.90 28.12 1.10
N ASP A 209 7.42 29.27 1.55
CA ASP A 209 7.29 29.68 2.95
C ASP A 209 5.87 30.16 3.24
N ILE A 210 5.07 29.26 3.81
CA ILE A 210 3.66 29.51 4.12
C ILE A 210 3.44 30.20 5.48
N ARG A 211 4.50 30.49 6.26
CA ARG A 211 4.39 30.99 7.65
C ARG A 211 3.89 32.43 7.76
N SER A 212 3.85 33.16 6.64
CA SER A 212 3.22 34.48 6.57
C SER A 212 1.69 34.40 6.52
N ILE A 213 1.15 33.23 6.14
CA ILE A 213 -0.28 32.95 5.97
C ILE A 213 -0.78 32.07 7.13
N TRP A 214 0.01 31.05 7.49
CA TRP A 214 -0.35 30.06 8.50
C TRP A 214 0.49 30.20 9.76
N THR A 215 -0.17 30.08 10.91
CA THR A 215 0.52 30.07 12.21
C THR A 215 1.01 28.67 12.55
N ILE A 216 2.29 28.40 12.29
CA ILE A 216 2.96 27.15 12.66
C ILE A 216 3.43 27.24 14.12
N PRO A 217 2.98 26.35 15.03
CA PRO A 217 3.45 26.32 16.41
C PRO A 217 4.96 26.10 16.50
N SER A 218 5.62 26.72 17.47
CA SER A 218 7.08 26.59 17.66
C SER A 218 7.56 25.16 17.96
N GLY A 219 6.65 24.28 18.39
CA GLY A 219 6.93 22.86 18.62
C GLY A 219 6.88 22.01 17.35
N ALA A 220 6.26 22.50 16.28
CA ALA A 220 6.21 21.81 15.00
C ALA A 220 7.48 22.11 14.17
N LYS A 221 7.97 21.10 13.47
CA LYS A 221 9.06 21.27 12.51
C LYS A 221 8.51 21.79 11.18
N PHE A 222 9.31 22.59 10.48
CA PHE A 222 8.97 23.10 9.16
C PHE A 222 10.15 22.83 8.22
N LEU A 223 9.88 22.16 7.10
CA LEU A 223 10.86 21.93 6.04
C LEU A 223 10.34 22.51 4.73
N LEU A 224 11.21 23.28 4.08
CA LEU A 224 10.93 23.94 2.82
C LEU A 224 11.63 23.18 1.69
N PHE A 225 10.88 22.82 0.65
CA PHE A 225 11.37 22.17 -0.57
C PHE A 225 11.16 23.07 -1.79
N PRO A 226 11.94 24.16 -1.91
CA PRO A 226 11.74 25.13 -2.97
C PRO A 226 11.98 24.48 -4.34
N SER A 227 11.11 24.77 -5.30
CA SER A 227 11.23 24.34 -6.71
C SER A 227 11.15 22.83 -6.96
N ALA A 228 10.93 22.02 -5.91
CA ALA A 228 10.90 20.57 -5.99
C ALA A 228 9.52 19.99 -5.65
N PHE A 229 8.68 20.74 -4.93
CA PHE A 229 7.28 20.40 -4.68
C PHE A 229 6.44 20.72 -5.92
N PRO A 230 5.96 19.74 -6.71
CA PRO A 230 5.33 19.97 -8.03
C PRO A 230 3.90 20.49 -7.96
N GLY A 231 3.43 20.79 -6.75
CA GLY A 231 2.03 20.89 -6.42
C GLY A 231 1.26 19.59 -6.66
N PHE A 232 0.09 19.55 -6.09
CA PHE A 232 -0.84 18.46 -6.08
C PHE A 232 -1.93 18.69 -7.13
N ALA A 233 -2.31 17.64 -7.84
CA ALA A 233 -3.40 17.76 -8.80
C ALA A 233 -4.74 17.85 -8.06
N ALA A 234 -5.45 18.98 -8.20
CA ALA A 234 -6.76 19.18 -7.55
C ALA A 234 -7.80 18.12 -7.96
N ALA A 235 -7.76 17.65 -9.22
CA ALA A 235 -8.67 16.61 -9.74
C ALA A 235 -8.46 15.24 -9.06
N GLY A 236 -7.24 14.97 -8.57
CA GLY A 236 -6.88 13.76 -7.86
C GLY A 236 -5.39 13.48 -7.95
N ASP A 237 -4.80 13.13 -6.81
CA ASP A 237 -3.39 12.77 -6.64
C ASP A 237 -3.27 11.85 -5.42
N HIS A 238 -2.04 11.46 -5.10
CA HIS A 238 -1.72 10.74 -3.88
C HIS A 238 -0.49 11.33 -3.20
N VAL A 239 -0.34 10.98 -1.93
CA VAL A 239 0.86 11.17 -1.13
C VAL A 239 1.31 9.80 -0.64
N TYR A 240 2.53 9.40 -0.98
CA TYR A 240 3.20 8.26 -0.35
C TYR A 240 4.31 8.75 0.56
N LEU A 241 4.30 8.27 1.79
CA LEU A 241 5.42 8.39 2.72
C LEU A 241 6.21 7.08 2.68
N GLU A 242 7.45 7.12 2.21
CA GLU A 242 8.34 5.96 2.15
C GLU A 242 9.58 6.19 3.02
N ASN A 243 10.06 5.13 3.67
CA ASN A 243 11.32 5.19 4.40
C ASN A 243 12.54 5.15 3.47
N ASN A 244 13.75 5.27 4.05
CA ASN A 244 15.01 5.26 3.30
C ASN A 244 15.31 3.94 2.54
N SER A 245 14.55 2.89 2.80
CA SER A 245 14.65 1.58 2.15
C SER A 245 13.60 1.41 1.04
N GLY A 246 12.81 2.44 0.77
CA GLY A 246 11.72 2.43 -0.23
C GLY A 246 10.47 1.69 0.25
N VAL A 247 10.34 1.42 1.55
CA VAL A 247 9.13 0.80 2.11
C VAL A 247 8.12 1.91 2.39
N ARG A 248 6.91 1.77 1.82
CA ARG A 248 5.79 2.67 2.11
C ARG A 248 5.34 2.50 3.55
N ILE A 249 5.39 3.60 4.29
CA ILE A 249 5.02 3.70 5.70
C ILE A 249 3.56 4.15 5.84
N ASP A 250 3.16 5.13 5.03
CA ASP A 250 1.79 5.65 5.02
C ASP A 250 1.42 6.19 3.63
N ALA A 251 0.13 6.31 3.36
CA ALA A 251 -0.38 6.84 2.11
C ALA A 251 -1.77 7.47 2.23
N VAL A 252 -2.04 8.44 1.37
CA VAL A 252 -3.39 8.97 1.12
C VAL A 252 -3.56 9.25 -0.37
N SER A 253 -4.74 8.96 -0.91
CA SER A 253 -5.11 9.38 -2.26
C SER A 253 -6.49 10.00 -2.26
N TYR A 254 -6.70 10.96 -3.15
CA TYR A 254 -7.92 11.74 -3.20
C TYR A 254 -8.36 12.02 -4.64
N GLY A 255 -9.61 12.48 -4.79
CA GLY A 255 -10.20 12.77 -6.09
C GLY A 255 -10.22 11.55 -7.00
N SER A 256 -9.84 11.71 -8.27
CA SER A 256 -9.80 10.61 -9.24
C SER A 256 -8.67 9.60 -9.04
N ASP A 257 -7.71 9.87 -8.15
CA ASP A 257 -6.54 9.00 -7.93
C ASP A 257 -6.81 7.98 -6.81
N THR A 258 -6.68 6.69 -7.14
CA THR A 258 -6.88 5.56 -6.24
C THR A 258 -5.58 4.82 -5.89
N GLY A 259 -4.43 5.45 -6.09
CA GLY A 259 -3.10 4.85 -5.89
C GLY A 259 -2.81 4.41 -4.45
N ALA A 260 -3.33 5.14 -3.46
CA ALA A 260 -3.22 4.73 -2.05
C ALA A 260 -4.28 3.67 -1.70
N PHE A 261 -5.54 3.97 -1.99
CA PHE A 261 -6.70 3.10 -1.70
C PHE A 261 -7.89 3.43 -2.61
N SER A 262 -8.84 2.48 -2.70
CA SER A 262 -10.10 2.63 -3.45
C SER A 262 -11.30 2.25 -2.55
N PRO A 263 -12.30 3.13 -2.38
CA PRO A 263 -12.38 4.47 -2.95
C PRO A 263 -11.38 5.44 -2.28
N SER A 264 -10.88 6.38 -3.07
CA SER A 264 -10.06 7.51 -2.61
C SER A 264 -10.86 8.48 -1.74
N VAL A 265 -10.17 9.40 -1.05
CA VAL A 265 -10.84 10.49 -0.34
C VAL A 265 -11.53 11.38 -1.37
N SER A 266 -12.77 11.79 -1.08
CA SER A 266 -13.49 12.72 -1.95
C SER A 266 -12.76 14.05 -2.04
N GLN A 267 -12.88 14.75 -3.16
CA GLN A 267 -12.33 16.10 -3.29
C GLN A 267 -12.98 17.03 -2.26
N VAL A 268 -12.20 17.98 -1.76
CA VAL A 268 -12.66 19.01 -0.82
C VAL A 268 -12.95 20.31 -1.56
N THR A 269 -13.48 21.30 -0.84
CA THR A 269 -13.68 22.65 -1.41
C THR A 269 -12.34 23.40 -1.50
N LEU A 270 -12.22 24.35 -2.42
CA LEU A 270 -11.04 25.22 -2.47
C LEU A 270 -10.77 25.87 -1.11
N GLY A 271 -9.53 25.88 -0.65
CA GLY A 271 -9.16 26.42 0.66
C GLY A 271 -9.35 25.46 1.84
N HIS A 272 -9.86 24.25 1.59
CA HIS A 272 -9.96 23.19 2.58
C HIS A 272 -8.78 22.21 2.49
N ALA A 273 -8.59 21.41 3.55
CA ALA A 273 -7.66 20.29 3.58
C ALA A 273 -8.40 18.96 3.73
N ILE A 274 -7.74 17.86 3.34
CA ILE A 274 -8.08 16.54 3.88
C ILE A 274 -7.25 16.32 5.14
N ILE A 275 -7.91 15.93 6.23
CA ILE A 275 -7.30 15.71 7.54
C ILE A 275 -7.71 14.36 8.10
N ARG A 276 -6.81 13.71 8.84
CA ARG A 276 -7.17 12.50 9.59
C ARG A 276 -8.21 12.82 10.66
N LYS A 277 -9.28 12.04 10.72
CA LYS A 277 -10.34 12.14 11.74
C LYS A 277 -9.81 11.87 13.15
N THR A 278 -8.83 10.96 13.25
CA THR A 278 -8.17 10.60 14.51
C THR A 278 -6.70 10.35 14.26
N LEU A 279 -5.86 10.71 15.23
CA LEU A 279 -4.43 10.36 15.24
C LEU A 279 -4.14 9.10 16.06
N SER A 280 -5.20 8.39 16.48
CA SER A 280 -5.09 7.11 17.17
C SER A 280 -5.21 5.95 16.18
N THR A 281 -6.08 6.05 15.17
CA THR A 281 -6.35 4.93 14.28
C THR A 281 -5.94 5.25 12.85
N ASP A 282 -5.29 4.28 12.22
CA ASP A 282 -5.00 4.26 10.79
C ASP A 282 -5.52 2.93 10.22
N THR A 283 -6.44 2.98 9.26
CA THR A 283 -7.07 1.81 8.64
C THR A 283 -6.62 1.61 7.19
N ASP A 284 -5.64 2.39 6.73
CA ASP A 284 -5.17 2.41 5.35
C ASP A 284 -6.34 2.63 4.36
N SER A 285 -7.31 3.48 4.72
CA SER A 285 -8.51 3.69 3.91
C SER A 285 -9.01 5.13 3.93
N SER A 286 -9.84 5.49 2.95
CA SER A 286 -10.51 6.81 2.91
C SER A 286 -11.39 7.09 4.14
N SER A 287 -11.74 6.06 4.93
CA SER A 287 -12.52 6.25 6.15
C SER A 287 -11.77 6.99 7.25
N ASP A 288 -10.44 7.02 7.20
CA ASP A 288 -9.58 7.74 8.16
C ASP A 288 -9.61 9.25 7.95
N TRP A 289 -10.12 9.73 6.81
CA TRP A 289 -10.00 11.11 6.37
C TRP A 289 -11.32 11.84 6.36
N THR A 290 -11.27 13.15 6.62
CA THR A 290 -12.40 14.08 6.50
C THR A 290 -11.96 15.38 5.84
N ASP A 291 -12.92 16.07 5.24
CA ASP A 291 -12.78 17.47 4.82
C ASP A 291 -12.71 18.38 6.06
N THR A 292 -11.81 19.37 6.06
CA THR A 292 -11.79 20.48 7.00
C THR A 292 -11.68 21.83 6.29
N SER A 293 -12.57 22.77 6.65
CA SER A 293 -12.52 24.17 6.22
C SER A 293 -11.58 25.05 7.04
N ALA A 294 -10.95 24.48 8.08
CA ALA A 294 -10.00 25.16 8.94
C ALA A 294 -8.73 24.32 9.03
N PRO A 295 -7.83 24.40 8.03
CA PRO A 295 -6.58 23.67 8.06
C PRO A 295 -5.69 24.11 9.23
N THR A 296 -4.96 23.18 9.84
CA THR A 296 -4.23 23.43 11.09
C THR A 296 -2.77 22.95 11.04
N PRO A 297 -1.92 23.54 10.18
CA PRO A 297 -0.56 23.07 10.04
C PRO A 297 0.23 23.22 11.35
N GLY A 298 0.80 22.10 11.76
CA GLY A 298 1.58 21.84 12.95
C GLY A 298 0.79 21.47 14.21
N ARG A 299 -0.44 20.94 14.13
CA ARG A 299 -1.35 20.76 15.29
C ARG A 299 -2.15 19.47 15.33
#